data_AF-C4RDK6-F1
#
_entry.id   AF-C4RDK6-F1
#
_cell.length_a   1.000
_cell.length_b   1.000
_cell.length_c   1.000
_cell.angle_alpha   90.00
_cell.angle_beta   90.00
_cell.angle_gamma   90.00
#
_symmetry.space_group_name_H-M   'P 1'
#
loop_
_entity.id
_entity.type
_entity.pdbx_description
1 polymer ?
#
loop_
_entity_poly.entity_id
_entity_poly.type
_entity_poly.pdbx_seq_one_letter_code
_entity_poly.pdbx_strand_id
1 'polypeptide(L)'
;MEFTPANCGIWRVGVAVESGTPERAPERARRVDRSQVRSANRRCRLHLDAGRGWYAAGDQERAILAFLEADNASPAELRSRPSVREIVGQMVRDARRWGSSELRDLAIRIGIDPLDPGPHGT
;
A
#
# COMPACT_ATOMS: atom_id res chain seq x y z
N MET A 1 12.97 -0.53 19.89
CA MET A 1 12.50 0.41 18.84
C MET A 1 13.49 1.55 18.80
N GLU A 2 14.06 1.87 17.63
CA GLU A 2 15.12 2.88 17.53
C GLU A 2 14.55 4.24 17.07
N PHE A 3 14.96 5.32 17.72
CA PHE A 3 14.55 6.70 17.38
C PHE A 3 15.46 7.29 16.30
N THR A 4 15.42 6.70 15.10
CA THR A 4 16.14 7.23 13.94
C THR A 4 15.24 8.18 13.13
N PRO A 5 15.81 9.17 12.40
CA PRO A 5 15.04 10.05 11.54
C PRO A 5 14.15 9.30 10.53
N ALA A 6 14.65 8.20 9.96
CA ALA A 6 13.90 7.36 9.02
C ALA A 6 12.72 6.65 9.71
N ASN A 7 12.92 6.13 10.92
CA ASN A 7 11.84 5.50 11.70
C ASN A 7 10.75 6.52 12.07
N CYS A 8 11.13 7.70 12.55
CA CYS A 8 10.19 8.79 12.80
C CYS A 8 9.49 9.25 11.51
N GLY A 9 10.18 9.18 10.37
CA GLY A 9 9.61 9.42 9.04
C GLY A 9 8.47 8.46 8.73
N ILE A 10 8.70 7.14 8.87
CA ILE A 10 7.68 6.11 8.65
C ILE A 10 6.45 6.35 9.52
N TRP A 11 6.62 6.66 10.81
CA TRP A 11 5.49 6.98 11.69
C TRP A 11 4.70 8.19 11.22
N ARG A 12 5.37 9.25 10.75
CA ARG A 12 4.69 10.44 10.21
C ARG A 12 3.89 10.13 8.94
N VAL A 13 4.28 9.11 8.16
CA VAL A 13 3.51 8.63 7.01
C VAL A 13 2.24 7.93 7.52
N GLY A 14 2.37 6.96 8.42
CA GLY A 14 1.22 6.25 9.00
C GLY A 14 0.21 7.19 9.66
N VAL A 15 0.70 8.18 10.43
CA VAL A 15 -0.15 9.21 11.03
C VAL A 15 -0.92 10.00 9.97
N ALA A 16 -0.33 10.34 8.81
CA ALA A 16 -1.05 11.05 7.76
C ALA A 16 -2.26 10.26 7.26
N VAL A 17 -2.08 8.94 7.09
CA VAL A 17 -3.11 8.03 6.62
C VAL A 17 -4.23 7.86 7.65
N GLU A 18 -3.90 7.89 8.95
CA GLU A 18 -4.86 7.73 10.04
C GLU A 18 -5.54 9.06 10.44
N SER A 19 -4.90 10.20 10.20
CA SER A 19 -5.34 11.52 10.69
C SER A 19 -6.15 12.34 9.67
N GLY A 20 -6.81 11.68 8.71
CA GLY A 20 -7.71 12.34 7.74
C GLY A 20 -7.02 13.15 6.62
N THR A 21 -5.69 13.03 6.45
CA THR A 21 -4.97 13.58 5.27
C THR A 21 -4.15 12.51 4.55
N PRO A 22 -4.75 11.34 4.22
CA PRO A 22 -4.05 10.21 3.63
C PRO A 22 -3.32 10.58 2.32
N GLU A 23 -3.86 11.49 1.52
CA GLU A 23 -3.27 11.99 0.28
C GLU A 23 -1.90 12.66 0.46
N ARG A 24 -1.54 13.08 1.70
CA ARG A 24 -0.20 13.60 2.02
C ARG A 24 0.84 12.53 2.32
N ALA A 25 0.41 11.28 2.52
CA ALA A 25 1.31 10.17 2.85
C ALA A 25 2.41 9.94 1.80
N PRO A 26 2.15 10.01 0.47
CA PRO A 26 3.20 9.80 -0.52
C PRO A 26 4.28 10.89 -0.50
N GLU A 27 3.88 12.14 -0.30
CA GLU A 27 4.82 13.27 -0.15
C GLU A 27 5.74 13.05 1.07
N ARG A 28 5.17 12.59 2.19
CA ARG A 28 5.95 12.27 3.40
C ARG A 28 6.84 11.05 3.21
N ALA A 29 6.35 10.02 2.51
CA ALA A 29 7.11 8.81 2.24
C ALA A 29 8.35 9.08 1.37
N ARG A 30 8.25 10.00 0.41
CA ARG A 30 9.40 10.45 -0.41
C ARG A 30 10.52 11.11 0.39
N ARG A 31 10.23 11.66 1.57
CA ARG A 31 11.21 12.30 2.46
C ARG A 31 11.92 11.32 3.39
N VAL A 32 11.52 10.04 3.40
CA VAL A 32 12.19 9.02 4.20
C VAL A 32 13.41 8.53 3.46
N ASP A 33 14.59 8.63 4.08
CA ASP A 33 15.80 7.99 3.57
C ASP A 33 15.65 6.45 3.67
N ARG A 34 15.40 5.83 2.52
CA ARG A 34 15.14 4.40 2.40
C ARG A 34 16.37 3.56 2.72
N SER A 35 17.59 4.10 2.53
CA SER A 35 18.84 3.39 2.86
C SER A 35 18.96 3.09 4.36
N GLN A 36 18.29 3.89 5.18
CA GLN A 36 18.26 3.76 6.63
C GLN A 36 17.12 2.86 7.13
N VAL A 37 16.22 2.38 6.26
CA VAL A 37 15.13 1.48 6.62
C VAL A 37 15.58 0.03 6.48
N ARG A 38 16.25 -0.48 7.51
CA ARG A 38 16.86 -1.83 7.49
C ARG A 38 15.86 -2.98 7.54
N SER A 39 14.72 -2.78 8.20
CA SER A 39 13.70 -3.84 8.37
C SER A 39 12.80 -3.97 7.14
N ALA A 40 12.64 -5.20 6.65
CA ALA A 40 11.70 -5.57 5.59
C ALA A 40 10.26 -5.12 5.91
N ASN A 41 9.77 -5.38 7.12
CA ASN A 41 8.42 -4.97 7.53
C ASN A 41 8.28 -3.45 7.58
N ARG A 42 9.34 -2.72 7.96
CA ARG A 42 9.32 -1.25 7.94
C ARG A 42 9.29 -0.70 6.50
N ARG A 43 10.03 -1.31 5.57
CA ARG A 43 9.95 -0.98 4.15
C ARG A 43 8.55 -1.26 3.61
N CYS A 44 7.99 -2.43 3.90
CA CYS A 44 6.62 -2.79 3.55
C CYS A 44 5.62 -1.74 4.06
N ARG A 45 5.68 -1.38 5.36
CA ARG A 45 4.77 -0.38 5.94
C ARG A 45 4.91 1.00 5.29
N LEU A 46 6.13 1.45 4.98
CA LEU A 46 6.35 2.71 4.28
C LEU A 46 5.65 2.74 2.91
N HIS A 47 5.80 1.67 2.13
CA HIS A 47 5.20 1.54 0.81
C HIS A 47 3.69 1.32 0.88
N LEU A 48 3.20 0.55 1.85
CA LEU A 48 1.79 0.34 2.12
C LEU A 48 1.08 1.66 2.43
N ASP A 49 1.60 2.45 3.38
CA ASP A 49 0.98 3.70 3.77
C ASP A 49 1.07 4.75 2.64
N ALA A 50 2.14 4.73 1.83
CA ALA A 50 2.20 5.52 0.60
C ALA A 50 1.15 5.08 -0.43
N GLY A 51 0.93 3.78 -0.62
CA GLY A 51 -0.08 3.23 -1.52
C GLY A 51 -1.50 3.62 -1.11
N ARG A 52 -1.80 3.56 0.19
CA ARG A 52 -3.07 4.07 0.75
C ARG A 52 -3.27 5.55 0.45
N GLY A 53 -2.20 6.34 0.53
CA GLY A 53 -2.25 7.76 0.21
C GLY A 53 -2.46 8.06 -1.28
N TRP A 54 -1.80 7.32 -2.17
CA TRP A 54 -2.04 7.44 -3.62
C TRP A 54 -3.48 7.05 -3.99
N TYR A 55 -4.00 5.99 -3.40
CA TYR A 55 -5.39 5.57 -3.60
C TYR A 55 -6.37 6.66 -3.15
N ALA A 56 -6.16 7.25 -1.96
CA ALA A 56 -7.00 8.34 -1.47
C ALA A 56 -6.91 9.61 -2.35
N ALA A 57 -5.78 9.84 -3.01
CA ALA A 57 -5.59 10.94 -3.96
C ALA A 57 -6.18 10.65 -5.36
N GLY A 58 -6.75 9.46 -5.60
CA GLY A 58 -7.27 9.04 -6.90
C GLY A 58 -6.22 8.53 -7.90
N ASP A 59 -4.96 8.42 -7.49
CA ASP A 59 -3.85 7.95 -8.34
C ASP A 59 -3.67 6.42 -8.18
N GLN A 60 -4.59 5.66 -8.78
CA GLN A 60 -4.63 4.20 -8.65
C GLN A 60 -3.36 3.51 -9.20
N GLU A 61 -2.78 4.04 -10.28
CA GLU A 61 -1.56 3.48 -10.88
C GLU A 61 -0.41 3.51 -9.87
N ARG A 62 -0.17 4.66 -9.23
CA ARG A 62 0.87 4.74 -8.20
C ARG A 62 0.52 3.98 -6.93
N ALA A 63 -0.77 3.83 -6.61
CA ALA A 63 -1.19 2.98 -5.50
C ALA A 63 -0.79 1.51 -5.74
N ILE A 64 -1.07 0.98 -6.94
CA ILE A 64 -0.72 -0.39 -7.33
C ILE A 64 0.79 -0.60 -7.26
N LEU A 65 1.58 0.30 -7.85
CA LEU A 65 3.05 0.20 -7.81
C LEU A 65 3.58 0.26 -6.38
N ALA A 66 3.02 1.11 -5.53
CA ALA A 66 3.41 1.17 -4.12
C ALA A 66 3.07 -0.12 -3.36
N PHE A 67 1.92 -0.75 -3.63
CA PHE A 67 1.59 -2.04 -3.02
C PHE A 67 2.47 -3.18 -3.53
N LEU A 68 2.88 -3.17 -4.80
CA LEU A 68 3.85 -4.14 -5.33
C LEU A 68 5.24 -3.98 -4.68
N GLU A 69 5.69 -2.76 -4.45
CA GLU A 69 6.93 -2.51 -3.68
C GLU A 69 6.80 -2.97 -2.22
N ALA A 70 5.62 -2.81 -1.63
CA ALA A 70 5.35 -3.32 -0.28
C ALA A 70 5.37 -4.85 -0.23
N ASP A 71 4.75 -5.51 -1.22
CA ASP A 71 4.75 -6.97 -1.40
C ASP A 71 6.18 -7.47 -1.54
N ASN A 72 6.98 -6.87 -2.44
CA ASN A 72 8.37 -7.22 -2.64
C ASN A 72 9.22 -7.07 -1.36
N ALA A 73 8.93 -6.06 -0.53
CA ALA A 73 9.63 -5.85 0.72
C ALA A 73 9.27 -6.90 1.79
N SER A 74 7.99 -7.24 1.95
CA SER A 74 7.54 -8.27 2.89
C SER A 74 6.13 -8.77 2.51
N PRO A 75 6.03 -9.90 1.78
CA PRO A 75 4.75 -10.42 1.31
C PRO A 75 3.81 -10.82 2.47
N ALA A 76 4.36 -11.41 3.53
CA ALA A 76 3.59 -11.85 4.69
C ALA A 76 2.96 -10.66 5.43
N GLU A 77 3.73 -9.57 5.59
CA GLU A 77 3.28 -8.34 6.22
C GLU A 77 2.21 -7.63 5.38
N LEU A 78 2.35 -7.58 4.04
CA LEU A 78 1.34 -6.98 3.19
C LEU A 78 0.03 -7.78 3.26
N ARG A 79 0.10 -9.10 3.12
CA ARG A 79 -1.07 -9.98 3.14
C ARG A 79 -1.82 -9.94 4.47
N SER A 80 -1.13 -9.71 5.59
CA SER A 80 -1.78 -9.61 6.90
C SER A 80 -2.60 -8.33 7.11
N ARG A 81 -2.67 -7.42 6.12
CA ARG A 81 -3.29 -6.10 6.24
C ARG A 81 -4.67 -6.11 5.54
N PRO A 82 -5.79 -6.11 6.28
CA PRO A 82 -7.13 -6.14 5.69
C PRO A 82 -7.40 -4.95 4.76
N SER A 83 -6.92 -3.76 5.14
CA SER A 83 -7.08 -2.54 4.35
C SER A 83 -6.49 -2.63 2.94
N VAL A 84 -5.40 -3.39 2.76
CA VAL A 84 -4.82 -3.61 1.43
C VAL A 84 -5.75 -4.48 0.59
N ARG A 85 -6.34 -5.52 1.17
CA ARG A 85 -7.28 -6.40 0.45
C ARG A 85 -8.55 -5.65 0.06
N GLU A 86 -9.07 -4.82 0.96
CA GLU A 86 -10.23 -3.96 0.69
C GLU A 86 -9.96 -3.00 -0.47
N ILE A 87 -8.83 -2.28 -0.43
CA ILE A 87 -8.44 -1.32 -1.47
C ILE A 87 -8.21 -2.01 -2.80
N VAL A 88 -7.44 -3.11 -2.83
CA VAL A 88 -7.16 -3.84 -4.08
C VAL A 88 -8.42 -4.48 -4.64
N GLY A 89 -9.27 -5.07 -3.79
CA GLY A 89 -10.57 -5.58 -4.22
C GLY A 89 -11.45 -4.47 -4.81
N GLN A 90 -11.41 -3.26 -4.24
CA GLN A 90 -12.12 -2.12 -4.80
C GLN A 90 -11.56 -1.70 -6.17
N MET A 91 -10.23 -1.60 -6.29
CA MET A 91 -9.59 -1.29 -7.57
C MET A 91 -9.93 -2.33 -8.65
N VAL A 92 -10.00 -3.62 -8.29
CA VAL A 92 -10.42 -4.70 -9.20
C VAL A 92 -11.88 -4.53 -9.63
N ARG A 93 -12.80 -4.19 -8.70
CA ARG A 93 -14.21 -3.92 -9.03
C ARG A 93 -14.40 -2.70 -9.92
N ASP A 94 -13.63 -1.64 -9.67
CA ASP A 94 -13.70 -0.40 -10.44
C ASP A 94 -13.03 -0.53 -11.80
N ALA A 95 -12.11 -1.47 -11.95
CA ALA A 95 -11.45 -1.74 -13.21
C ALA A 95 -12.45 -2.23 -14.26
N ARG A 96 -12.43 -1.62 -15.45
CA ARG A 96 -13.11 -2.17 -16.64
C ARG A 96 -12.58 -3.58 -16.89
N ARG A 97 -13.43 -4.46 -17.44
CA ARG A 97 -13.24 -5.84 -17.97
C ARG A 97 -12.02 -6.70 -17.51
N TRP A 98 -10.79 -6.20 -17.41
CA TRP A 98 -9.56 -6.94 -17.02
C TRP A 98 -8.54 -6.16 -16.15
N GLY A 99 -8.72 -4.84 -15.91
CA GLY A 99 -7.71 -4.02 -15.21
C GLY A 99 -6.32 -4.00 -15.86
N SER A 100 -5.32 -3.40 -15.20
CA SER A 100 -3.93 -3.46 -15.66
C SER A 100 -3.27 -4.81 -15.36
N SER A 101 -2.14 -5.12 -15.99
CA SER A 101 -1.33 -6.31 -15.66
C SER A 101 -0.89 -6.31 -14.20
N GLU A 102 -0.49 -5.13 -13.71
CA GLU A 102 0.05 -4.91 -12.37
C GLU A 102 -1.04 -5.09 -11.31
N LEU A 103 -2.27 -4.61 -11.59
CA LEU A 103 -3.41 -4.81 -10.69
C LEU A 103 -3.75 -6.30 -10.56
N ARG A 104 -3.75 -7.03 -11.67
CA ARG A 104 -4.01 -8.48 -11.67
C ARG A 104 -2.93 -9.26 -10.94
N ASP A 105 -1.66 -8.94 -11.20
CA ASP A 105 -0.53 -9.55 -10.50
C ASP A 105 -0.61 -9.27 -8.98
N LEU A 106 -0.88 -8.03 -8.59
CA LEU A 106 -1.07 -7.66 -7.19
C LEU A 106 -2.24 -8.43 -6.55
N ALA A 107 -3.40 -8.50 -7.21
CA ALA A 107 -4.57 -9.22 -6.73
C ALA A 107 -4.26 -10.69 -6.46
N ILE A 108 -3.64 -11.38 -7.43
CA ILE A 108 -3.22 -12.78 -7.30
C ILE A 108 -2.27 -12.96 -6.12
N ARG A 109 -1.25 -12.09 -5.98
CA ARG A 109 -0.26 -12.17 -4.90
C ARG A 109 -0.87 -12.04 -3.52
N ILE A 110 -1.97 -11.30 -3.36
CA ILE A 110 -2.64 -11.11 -2.06
C ILE A 110 -3.88 -11.97 -1.88
N GLY A 111 -4.16 -12.87 -2.83
CA GLY A 111 -5.25 -13.85 -2.75
C GLY A 111 -6.63 -13.30 -3.10
N ILE A 112 -6.69 -12.29 -3.98
CA ILE A 112 -7.93 -11.77 -4.57
C ILE A 112 -8.03 -12.29 -6.00
N ASP A 113 -9.17 -12.84 -6.38
CA ASP A 113 -9.42 -13.21 -7.77
C ASP A 113 -9.60 -11.91 -8.60
N PRO A 114 -8.76 -11.66 -9.62
CA PRO A 114 -8.84 -10.46 -10.45
C PRO A 114 -10.09 -10.40 -11.34
N LEU A 115 -10.87 -11.48 -11.45
CA LEU A 115 -12.10 -11.55 -12.22
C LEU A 115 -13.35 -11.52 -11.33
N ASP A 116 -13.21 -11.94 -10.07
CA ASP A 116 -14.29 -11.95 -9.07
C ASP A 116 -13.73 -11.67 -7.66
N PRO A 117 -13.52 -10.40 -7.28
CA PRO A 117 -12.87 -10.05 -6.02
C PRO A 117 -13.70 -10.36 -4.76
N GLY A 118 -14.87 -10.99 -4.89
CA GLY A 118 -15.79 -11.30 -3.81
C GLY A 118 -16.50 -10.07 -3.22
N PRO A 119 -17.54 -10.30 -2.37
CA PRO A 119 -18.26 -9.23 -1.70
C PRO A 119 -17.42 -8.55 -0.61
N HIS A 120 -17.78 -7.32 -0.25
CA HIS A 120 -17.19 -6.62 0.90
C HIS A 120 -17.39 -7.46 2.16
N GLY A 121 -16.32 -7.75 2.90
CA GLY A 121 -16.44 -8.31 4.24
C GLY A 121 -17.28 -7.36 5.10
N THR A 122 -18.43 -7.84 5.56
CA THR A 122 -19.35 -7.16 6.49
C THR A 122 -18.74 -6.96 7.85
#